data_AF-A0A016VJG5-F1
#
_entry.id   AF-A0A016VJG5-F1
#
_cell.length_a   1.000
_cell.length_b   1.000
_cell.length_c   1.000
_cell.angle_alpha   90.00
_cell.angle_beta   90.00
_cell.angle_gamma   90.00
#
_symmetry.space_group_name_H-M   'P 1'
#
loop_
_entity.id
_entity.type
_entity.pdbx_description
1 polymer ?
#
loop_
_entity_poly.entity_id
_entity_poly.type
_entity_poly.pdbx_seq_one_letter_code
_entity_poly.pdbx_strand_id
1 'polypeptide(L)'
;MLRQLDEKGSKAGLTISKTKTKVMRSAFSSPQPVLLRDVSLEEVSEYVYLGRLLNMENDIKPEIARRGRAGWAAYNSIKSVRTKDQKLRADFFNSTVLPALCYASEKWALTKIAEIQLRSTQISIERRMLGLSLRQQKERHLHNSDVRALSKVRVAVLPADEPKHRYAGHLIRCKDGRWSSAALR
;
A
#
# COMPACT_ATOMS: atom_id res chain seq x y z
N MET A 1 -15.05 -26.68 1.88
CA MET A 1 -13.90 -25.99 2.51
C MET A 1 -14.28 -25.23 3.78
N LEU A 2 -15.12 -24.19 3.74
CA LEU A 2 -15.40 -23.35 4.92
C LEU A 2 -16.02 -24.13 6.11
N ARG A 3 -16.99 -25.03 5.85
CA ARG A 3 -17.59 -25.89 6.90
C ARG A 3 -16.55 -26.79 7.57
N GLN A 4 -15.66 -27.40 6.78
CA GLN A 4 -14.57 -28.24 7.29
C GLN A 4 -13.58 -27.43 8.16
N LEU A 5 -13.32 -26.17 7.80
CA LEU A 5 -12.48 -25.28 8.60
C LEU A 5 -13.16 -24.96 9.95
N ASP A 6 -14.47 -24.69 9.94
CA ASP A 6 -15.24 -24.45 11.16
C ASP A 6 -15.28 -25.68 12.07
N GLU A 7 -15.49 -26.88 11.51
CA GLU A 7 -15.48 -28.15 12.24
C GLU A 7 -14.12 -28.45 12.87
N LYS A 8 -13.03 -28.34 12.10
CA LYS A 8 -11.67 -28.58 12.61
C LYS A 8 -11.25 -27.50 13.61
N GLY A 9 -11.60 -26.24 13.36
CA GLY A 9 -11.35 -25.14 14.28
C GLY A 9 -12.08 -25.34 15.61
N SER A 10 -13.34 -25.77 15.57
CA SER A 10 -14.14 -26.04 16.77
C SER A 10 -13.53 -27.15 17.62
N LYS A 11 -12.96 -28.21 17.01
CA LYS A 11 -12.21 -29.25 17.74
C LYS A 11 -10.99 -28.72 18.49
N ALA A 12 -10.40 -27.62 18.01
CA ALA A 12 -9.30 -26.91 18.64
C ALA A 12 -9.76 -25.74 19.53
N GLY A 13 -11.06 -25.57 19.77
CA GLY A 13 -11.62 -24.47 20.56
C GLY A 13 -11.69 -23.11 19.85
N LEU A 14 -11.51 -23.07 18.53
CA LEU A 14 -11.57 -21.85 17.72
C LEU A 14 -12.96 -21.64 17.11
N THR A 15 -13.43 -20.39 17.10
CA THR A 15 -14.71 -20.00 16.47
C THR A 15 -14.47 -18.96 15.38
N ILE A 16 -15.07 -19.15 14.20
CA ILE A 16 -14.98 -18.19 13.10
C ILE A 16 -15.83 -16.94 13.41
N SER A 17 -15.21 -15.76 13.34
CA SER A 17 -15.92 -14.49 13.47
C SER A 17 -16.70 -14.18 12.19
N LYS A 18 -18.04 -14.24 12.27
CA LYS A 18 -18.95 -13.90 11.16
C LYS A 18 -18.81 -12.43 10.73
N THR A 19 -18.47 -11.53 11.65
CA THR A 19 -18.28 -10.10 11.37
C THR A 19 -17.00 -9.80 10.60
N LYS A 20 -15.90 -10.50 10.89
CA LYS A 20 -14.61 -10.29 10.22
C LYS A 20 -14.47 -11.08 8.92
N THR A 21 -15.19 -12.18 8.80
CA THR A 21 -15.16 -13.07 7.63
C THR A 21 -16.11 -12.54 6.57
N LYS A 22 -15.56 -12.17 5.41
CA LYS A 22 -16.31 -11.69 4.25
C LYS A 22 -16.10 -12.61 3.07
N VAL A 23 -17.05 -12.60 2.14
CA VAL A 23 -16.98 -13.34 0.89
C VAL A 23 -16.66 -12.35 -0.22
N MET A 24 -15.69 -12.68 -1.08
CA MET A 24 -15.43 -11.96 -2.32
C MET A 24 -15.69 -12.91 -3.49
N ARG A 25 -16.41 -12.47 -4.52
CA ARG A 25 -16.79 -13.30 -5.67
C ARG A 25 -16.16 -12.82 -6.97
N SER A 26 -15.69 -13.78 -7.76
CA SER A 26 -15.30 -13.53 -9.14
C SER A 26 -16.51 -13.64 -10.05
N ALA A 27 -16.40 -13.09 -11.27
CA ALA A 27 -17.45 -13.18 -12.29
C ALA A 27 -17.86 -14.63 -12.65
N PHE A 28 -17.00 -15.62 -12.36
CA PHE A 28 -17.24 -17.03 -12.65
C PHE A 28 -17.79 -17.81 -11.45
N SER A 29 -17.98 -17.15 -10.30
CA SER A 29 -18.46 -17.80 -9.08
C SER A 29 -19.99 -17.91 -9.08
N SER A 30 -20.52 -18.99 -8.52
CA SER A 30 -21.96 -19.13 -8.28
C SER A 30 -22.49 -17.94 -7.46
N PRO A 31 -23.68 -17.40 -7.76
CA PRO A 31 -24.28 -16.29 -7.00
C PRO A 31 -24.89 -16.76 -5.66
N GLN A 32 -24.87 -18.06 -5.36
CA GLN A 32 -25.49 -18.60 -4.16
C GLN A 32 -24.82 -18.08 -2.87
N PRO A 33 -25.60 -17.63 -1.86
CA PRO A 33 -25.07 -17.17 -0.58
C PRO A 33 -24.18 -18.21 0.09
N VAL A 34 -23.07 -17.77 0.68
CA VAL A 34 -22.19 -18.65 1.47
C VAL A 34 -22.69 -18.64 2.92
N LEU A 35 -23.20 -19.78 3.37
CA LEU A 35 -23.75 -19.96 4.70
C LEU A 35 -22.72 -20.57 5.66
N LEU A 36 -22.59 -19.97 6.85
CA LEU A 36 -21.82 -20.49 7.98
C LEU A 36 -22.74 -20.65 9.20
N ARG A 37 -23.06 -21.91 9.55
CA ARG A 37 -24.05 -22.26 10.59
C ARG A 37 -25.37 -21.50 10.38
N ASP A 38 -25.91 -21.65 9.16
CA ASP A 38 -27.16 -21.03 8.68
C ASP A 38 -27.19 -19.49 8.68
N VAL A 39 -26.06 -18.84 8.93
CA VAL A 39 -25.90 -17.38 8.78
C VAL A 39 -25.19 -17.07 7.48
N SER A 40 -25.81 -16.23 6.65
CA SER A 40 -25.19 -15.73 5.42
C SER A 40 -24.02 -14.80 5.76
N LEU A 41 -22.86 -15.08 5.17
CA LEU A 41 -21.72 -14.18 5.26
C LEU A 41 -21.91 -12.97 4.34
N GLU A 42 -21.44 -11.81 4.78
CA GLU A 42 -21.48 -10.59 3.99
C GLU A 42 -20.53 -10.70 2.80
N GLU A 43 -21.05 -10.32 1.63
CA GLU A 43 -20.31 -10.26 0.38
C GLU A 43 -19.81 -8.83 0.14
N VAL A 44 -18.53 -8.71 -0.22
CA VAL A 44 -17.86 -7.42 -0.43
C VAL A 44 -17.06 -7.45 -1.73
N SER A 45 -17.02 -6.31 -2.43
CA SER A 45 -16.19 -6.12 -3.62
C SER A 45 -14.73 -5.80 -3.28
N GLU A 46 -14.50 -5.17 -2.12
CA GLU A 46 -13.18 -4.77 -1.64
C GLU A 46 -12.91 -5.31 -0.24
N TYR A 47 -11.68 -5.79 0.00
CA TYR A 47 -11.26 -6.26 1.33
C TYR A 47 -9.79 -5.97 1.61
N VAL A 48 -9.47 -5.57 2.83
CA VAL A 48 -8.08 -5.35 3.25
C VAL A 48 -7.50 -6.64 3.82
N TYR A 49 -6.61 -7.28 3.07
CA TYR A 49 -5.89 -8.48 3.48
C TYR A 49 -4.41 -8.19 3.71
N LEU A 50 -3.91 -8.52 4.90
CA LEU A 50 -2.51 -8.26 5.33
C LEU A 50 -2.04 -6.82 5.07
N GLY A 51 -2.98 -5.88 5.21
CA GLY A 51 -2.75 -4.48 5.02
C GLY A 51 -2.86 -3.99 3.57
N ARG A 52 -3.02 -4.83 2.54
CA ARG A 52 -3.30 -4.42 1.15
C ARG A 52 -4.79 -4.53 0.84
N LEU A 53 -5.36 -3.52 0.18
CA LEU A 53 -6.72 -3.61 -0.36
C LEU A 53 -6.73 -4.47 -1.62
N LEU A 54 -7.59 -5.47 -1.63
CA LEU A 54 -7.89 -6.36 -2.74
C LEU A 54 -9.26 -5.99 -3.31
N ASN A 55 -9.40 -6.12 -4.61
CA ASN A 55 -10.67 -6.03 -5.32
C ASN A 55 -10.74 -7.10 -6.41
N MET A 56 -11.93 -7.29 -6.97
CA MET A 56 -12.17 -8.35 -7.96
C MET A 56 -11.85 -7.90 -9.39
N GLU A 57 -11.74 -6.60 -9.62
CA GLU A 57 -11.41 -5.97 -10.90
C GLU A 57 -9.89 -5.85 -11.12
N ASN A 58 -9.08 -6.23 -10.14
CA ASN A 58 -7.62 -6.05 -10.13
C ASN A 58 -7.18 -4.59 -10.35
N ASP A 59 -8.00 -3.62 -9.91
CA ASP A 59 -7.67 -2.19 -9.98
C ASP A 59 -6.80 -1.79 -8.78
N ILE A 60 -5.68 -1.14 -9.04
CA ILE A 60 -4.77 -0.66 -8.01
C ILE A 60 -5.18 0.71 -7.44
N LYS A 61 -6.01 1.49 -8.15
CA LYS A 61 -6.34 2.87 -7.76
C LYS A 61 -6.89 3.00 -6.34
N PRO A 62 -7.82 2.14 -5.86
CA PRO A 62 -8.34 2.25 -4.50
C PRO A 62 -7.26 2.02 -3.44
N GLU A 63 -6.32 1.10 -3.69
CA GLU A 63 -5.17 0.86 -2.80
C GLU A 63 -4.22 2.07 -2.79
N ILE A 64 -3.90 2.68 -3.93
CA ILE A 64 -3.06 3.88 -3.98
C ILE A 64 -3.73 5.04 -3.23
N ALA A 65 -5.04 5.25 -3.43
CA ALA A 65 -5.78 6.28 -2.71
C ALA A 65 -5.76 6.04 -1.19
N ARG A 66 -5.94 4.78 -0.76
CA ARG A 66 -5.84 4.38 0.66
C ARG A 66 -4.45 4.64 1.23
N ARG A 67 -3.38 4.33 0.49
CA ARG A 67 -2.01 4.64 0.89
C ARG A 67 -1.74 6.12 0.97
N GLY A 68 -2.28 6.90 0.05
CA GLY A 68 -2.22 8.35 0.10
C GLY A 68 -2.83 8.89 1.40
N ARG A 69 -4.00 8.38 1.81
CA ARG A 69 -4.61 8.71 3.11
C ARG A 69 -3.74 8.27 4.29
N ALA A 70 -3.15 7.08 4.25
CA ALA A 70 -2.24 6.60 5.28
C ALA A 70 -0.99 7.47 5.41
N GLY A 71 -0.40 7.90 4.29
CA GLY A 71 0.73 8.85 4.26
C GLY A 71 0.37 10.20 4.87
N TRP A 72 -0.82 10.73 4.55
CA TRP A 72 -1.33 11.94 5.19
C TRP A 72 -1.55 11.78 6.69
N ALA A 73 -2.11 10.65 7.13
CA ALA A 73 -2.29 10.35 8.54
C ALA A 73 -0.95 10.27 9.28
N ALA A 74 0.04 9.59 8.69
CA ALA A 74 1.39 9.51 9.22
C ALA A 74 2.07 10.88 9.31
N TYR A 75 1.91 11.74 8.30
CA TYR A 75 2.42 13.11 8.39
C TYR A 75 1.71 13.91 9.50
N ASN A 76 0.40 13.75 9.63
CA ASN A 76 -0.38 14.45 10.63
C ASN A 76 -0.04 14.04 12.07
N SER A 77 0.47 12.83 12.31
CA SER A 77 0.93 12.41 13.64
C SER A 77 2.28 13.05 14.01
N ILE A 78 3.15 13.34 13.03
CA ILE A 78 4.48 13.93 13.27
C ILE A 78 4.53 15.45 13.09
N LYS A 79 3.47 16.08 12.56
CA LYS A 79 3.46 17.51 12.21
C LYS A 79 3.79 18.46 13.38
N SER A 80 3.56 18.03 14.62
CA SER A 80 3.86 18.80 15.84
C SER A 80 5.36 18.87 16.13
N VAL A 81 6.13 17.87 15.70
CA VAL A 81 7.59 17.79 15.85
C VAL A 81 8.23 18.66 14.76
N ARG A 82 8.04 19.98 14.85
CA ARG A 82 8.57 20.94 13.88
C ARG A 82 10.04 21.20 14.17
N THR A 83 10.93 20.65 13.35
CA THR A 83 12.35 20.99 13.36
C THR A 83 12.73 21.97 12.26
N LYS A 84 13.57 22.96 12.60
CA LYS A 84 14.15 23.90 11.62
C LYS A 84 15.22 23.22 10.75
N ASP A 85 15.86 22.18 11.27
CA ASP A 85 16.85 21.40 10.52
C ASP A 85 16.17 20.64 9.36
N GLN A 86 16.63 20.93 8.14
CA GLN A 86 16.15 20.30 6.92
C GLN A 86 16.43 18.80 6.91
N LYS A 87 17.60 18.36 7.39
CA LYS A 87 18.02 16.96 7.35
C LYS A 87 17.15 16.12 8.28
N LEU A 88 17.02 16.53 9.53
CA LEU A 88 16.15 15.85 10.50
C LEU A 88 14.70 15.76 10.02
N ARG A 89 14.19 16.83 9.38
CA ARG A 89 12.84 16.82 8.82
C ARG A 89 12.68 15.78 7.71
N ALA A 90 13.65 15.70 6.80
CA ALA A 90 13.67 14.70 5.74
C ALA A 90 13.76 13.28 6.32
N ASP A 91 14.58 13.08 7.36
CA ASP A 91 14.73 11.78 8.03
C ASP A 91 13.44 11.34 8.74
N PHE A 92 12.75 12.26 9.43
CA PHE A 92 11.42 11.98 9.98
C PHE A 92 10.43 11.59 8.89
N PHE A 93 10.39 12.31 7.77
CA PHE A 93 9.51 11.97 6.65
C PHE A 93 9.84 10.58 6.09
N ASN A 94 11.11 10.30 5.83
CA ASN A 94 11.58 9.05 5.25
C ASN A 94 11.33 7.84 6.16
N SER A 95 11.33 8.02 7.49
CA SER A 95 11.09 6.95 8.46
C SER A 95 9.62 6.71 8.80
N THR A 96 8.73 7.70 8.56
CA THR A 96 7.32 7.62 8.99
C THR A 96 6.32 7.68 7.84
N VAL A 97 6.40 8.71 7.01
CA VAL A 97 5.45 8.96 5.92
C VAL A 97 5.74 8.05 4.74
N LEU A 98 7.02 7.90 4.38
CA LEU A 98 7.42 7.10 3.22
C LEU A 98 7.05 5.61 3.38
N PRO A 99 7.26 4.95 4.53
CA PRO A 99 6.80 3.58 4.72
C PRO A 99 5.26 3.46 4.69
N ALA A 100 4.53 4.44 5.23
CA ALA A 100 3.07 4.43 5.19
C ALA A 100 2.53 4.56 3.75
N LEU A 101 3.19 5.39 2.93
CA LEU A 101 2.89 5.53 1.51
C LEU A 101 3.22 4.27 0.71
N CYS A 102 4.35 3.62 0.98
CA CYS A 102 4.88 2.52 0.16
C CYS A 102 4.56 1.11 0.69
N TYR A 103 3.86 0.96 1.82
CA TYR A 103 3.61 -0.36 2.39
C TYR A 103 2.86 -1.27 1.39
N ALA A 104 3.29 -2.53 1.31
CA ALA A 104 2.81 -3.54 0.35
C ALA A 104 3.06 -3.21 -1.13
N SER A 105 3.97 -2.28 -1.45
CA SER A 105 4.36 -1.94 -2.82
C SER A 105 4.93 -3.12 -3.63
N GLU A 106 5.48 -4.11 -2.93
CA GLU A 106 5.91 -5.41 -3.49
C GLU A 106 4.83 -6.09 -4.33
N LYS A 107 3.56 -5.89 -3.99
CA LYS A 107 2.41 -6.53 -4.63
C LYS A 107 1.71 -5.62 -5.65
N TRP A 108 2.24 -4.44 -5.91
CA TRP A 108 1.64 -3.47 -6.82
C TRP A 108 2.09 -3.70 -8.26
N ALA A 109 1.13 -3.91 -9.16
CA ALA A 109 1.32 -3.67 -10.58
C ALA A 109 1.21 -2.15 -10.82
N LEU A 110 2.33 -1.43 -10.68
CA LEU A 110 2.35 0.02 -10.84
C LEU A 110 2.08 0.38 -12.31
N THR A 111 0.99 1.09 -12.54
CA THR A 111 0.72 1.76 -13.80
C THR A 111 1.26 3.19 -13.76
N LYS A 112 1.51 3.81 -14.91
CA LYS A 112 1.93 5.23 -14.97
C LYS A 112 0.96 6.14 -14.21
N ILE A 113 -0.34 5.85 -14.27
CA ILE A 113 -1.38 6.61 -13.56
C ILE A 113 -1.21 6.46 -12.03
N ALA A 114 -1.00 5.24 -11.55
CA ALA A 114 -0.78 4.96 -10.13
C ALA A 114 0.49 5.67 -9.61
N GLU A 115 1.57 5.67 -10.39
CA GLU A 115 2.79 6.40 -10.06
C GLU A 115 2.57 7.91 -9.96
N ILE A 116 1.83 8.49 -10.91
CA ILE A 116 1.50 9.92 -10.91
C ILE A 116 0.69 10.27 -9.65
N GLN A 117 -0.29 9.44 -9.28
CA GLN A 117 -1.08 9.63 -8.06
C GLN A 117 -0.22 9.57 -6.79
N LEU A 118 0.69 8.59 -6.71
CA LEU A 118 1.61 8.46 -5.57
C LEU A 118 2.55 9.67 -5.48
N ARG A 119 3.14 10.09 -6.60
CA ARG A 119 4.03 11.28 -6.68
C ARG A 119 3.28 12.55 -6.30
N SER A 120 2.07 12.73 -6.81
CA SER A 120 1.22 13.89 -6.52
C SER A 120 0.90 13.97 -5.03
N THR A 121 0.54 12.83 -4.42
CA THR A 121 0.25 12.76 -2.99
C THR A 121 1.49 13.12 -2.17
N GLN A 122 2.65 12.54 -2.50
CA GLN A 122 3.89 12.82 -1.80
C GLN A 122 4.27 14.31 -1.88
N ILE A 123 4.22 14.92 -3.07
CA ILE A 123 4.52 16.35 -3.25
C ILE A 123 3.55 17.21 -2.43
N SER A 124 2.27 16.84 -2.38
CA SER A 124 1.29 17.58 -1.59
C SER A 124 1.65 17.59 -0.09
N ILE A 125 2.11 16.45 0.44
CA ILE A 125 2.59 16.35 1.83
C ILE A 125 3.90 17.14 2.01
N GLU A 126 4.85 17.02 1.08
CA GLU A 126 6.13 17.75 1.13
C GLU A 126 5.93 19.27 1.15
N ARG A 127 5.02 19.80 0.33
CA ARG A 127 4.69 21.24 0.38
C ARG A 127 4.18 21.64 1.76
N ARG A 128 3.30 20.82 2.35
CA ARG A 128 2.78 21.10 3.70
C ARG A 128 3.88 21.06 4.75
N MET A 129 4.83 20.14 4.61
CA MET A 129 6.03 20.05 5.43
C MET A 129 6.93 21.29 5.31
N LEU A 130 7.04 21.87 4.11
CA LEU A 130 7.77 23.11 3.86
C LEU A 130 6.97 24.38 4.25
N GLY A 131 5.72 24.23 4.69
CA GLY A 131 4.85 25.36 5.02
C GLY A 131 4.37 26.16 3.79
N LEU A 132 4.42 25.56 2.60
CA LEU A 132 4.00 26.19 1.34
C LEU A 132 2.54 25.87 1.02
N SER A 133 1.77 26.90 0.66
CA SER A 133 0.50 26.74 -0.04
C SER A 133 0.71 26.61 -1.55
N LEU A 134 -0.29 26.10 -2.27
CA LEU A 134 -0.30 26.08 -3.74
C LEU A 134 -0.12 27.49 -4.35
N ARG A 135 -0.74 28.49 -3.71
CA ARG A 135 -0.64 29.89 -4.12
C ARG A 135 0.78 30.41 -3.97
N GLN A 136 1.40 30.19 -2.80
CA GLN A 136 2.79 30.61 -2.55
C GLN A 136 3.79 29.90 -3.46
N GLN A 137 3.55 28.62 -3.77
CA GLN A 137 4.38 27.89 -4.73
C GLN A 137 4.33 28.56 -6.11
N LYS A 138 3.12 28.91 -6.59
CA LYS A 138 2.92 29.58 -7.89
C LYS A 138 3.52 30.99 -7.91
N GLU A 139 3.30 31.78 -6.86
CA GLU A 139 3.83 33.14 -6.72
C GLU A 139 5.37 33.16 -6.71
N ARG A 140 6.00 32.11 -6.18
CA ARG A 140 7.45 31.93 -6.16
C ARG A 140 8.00 31.24 -7.42
N HIS A 141 7.14 30.95 -8.41
CA HIS A 141 7.49 30.23 -9.63
C HIS A 141 8.20 28.88 -9.38
N LEU A 142 7.84 28.18 -8.30
CA LEU A 142 8.46 26.91 -7.91
C LEU A 142 7.79 25.73 -8.62
N HIS A 143 8.57 24.96 -9.35
CA HIS A 143 8.16 23.68 -9.90
C HIS A 143 8.16 22.58 -8.83
N ASN A 144 7.52 21.46 -9.16
CA ASN A 144 7.50 20.27 -8.32
C ASN A 144 8.91 19.69 -8.07
N SER A 145 9.83 19.87 -9.02
CA SER A 145 11.26 19.57 -8.86
C SER A 145 11.89 20.39 -7.74
N ASP A 146 11.53 21.67 -7.64
CA ASP A 146 12.12 22.60 -6.68
C ASP A 146 11.61 22.30 -5.28
N VAL A 147 10.32 21.98 -5.14
CA VAL A 147 9.75 21.48 -3.88
C VAL A 147 10.51 20.22 -3.40
N ARG A 148 10.86 19.33 -4.33
CA ARG A 148 11.62 18.11 -4.02
C ARG A 148 13.06 18.43 -3.59
N ALA A 149 13.72 19.35 -4.28
CA ALA A 149 15.07 19.80 -3.94
C ALA A 149 15.11 20.45 -2.55
N LEU A 150 14.07 21.21 -2.21
CA LEU A 150 13.90 21.85 -0.91
C LEU A 150 13.54 20.86 0.20
N SER A 151 12.81 19.78 -0.10
CA SER A 151 12.43 18.77 0.89
C SER A 151 13.57 17.79 1.21
N LYS A 152 14.43 17.48 0.23
CA LYS A 152 15.49 16.43 0.31
C LYS A 152 14.97 15.05 0.73
N VAL A 153 13.68 14.82 0.51
CA VAL A 153 13.00 13.56 0.84
C VAL A 153 13.21 12.54 -0.29
N ARG A 154 13.28 11.25 0.07
CA ARG A 154 13.37 10.16 -0.92
C ARG A 154 12.07 10.03 -1.71
N VAL A 155 12.18 9.86 -3.03
CA VAL A 155 11.01 9.73 -3.90
C VAL A 155 10.34 8.36 -3.72
N ALA A 156 9.05 8.33 -3.39
CA ALA A 156 8.29 7.12 -3.04
C ALA A 156 8.26 6.01 -4.11
N VAL A 157 8.45 6.35 -5.38
CA VAL A 157 8.48 5.36 -6.47
C VAL A 157 9.70 4.45 -6.37
N LEU A 158 10.87 4.96 -5.97
CA LEU A 158 12.09 4.15 -5.86
C LEU A 158 11.96 3.06 -4.77
N PRO A 159 11.57 3.38 -3.52
CA PRO A 159 11.26 2.37 -2.51
C PRO A 159 10.07 1.48 -2.86
N ALA A 160 9.18 1.90 -3.75
CA ALA A 160 8.05 1.07 -4.17
C ALA A 160 8.51 -0.09 -5.08
N ASP A 161 9.51 0.13 -5.94
CA ASP A 161 10.02 -0.87 -6.88
C ASP A 161 11.20 -1.68 -6.35
N GLU A 162 12.03 -1.11 -5.47
CA GLU A 162 13.20 -1.78 -4.88
C GLU A 162 12.90 -3.19 -4.31
N PRO A 163 11.78 -3.41 -3.60
CA PRO A 163 11.46 -4.73 -3.07
C PRO A 163 11.25 -5.81 -4.14
N LYS A 164 10.73 -5.45 -5.32
CA LYS A 164 10.54 -6.39 -6.44
C LYS A 164 11.90 -6.84 -6.98
N HIS A 165 12.81 -5.90 -7.18
CA HIS A 165 14.17 -6.21 -7.61
C HIS A 165 14.92 -7.02 -6.55
N ARG A 166 14.74 -6.70 -5.27
CA ARG A 166 15.32 -7.47 -4.16
C ARG A 166 14.82 -8.91 -4.14
N TYR A 167 13.52 -9.12 -4.34
CA TYR A 167 12.92 -10.44 -4.41
C TYR A 167 13.38 -11.23 -5.64
N ALA A 168 13.43 -10.58 -6.81
CA ALA A 168 14.01 -11.18 -8.02
C ALA A 168 15.46 -11.62 -7.78
N GLY A 169 16.28 -10.75 -7.17
CA GLY A 169 17.65 -11.10 -6.80
C GLY A 169 17.72 -12.26 -5.79
N HIS A 170 16.78 -12.37 -4.86
CA HIS A 170 16.68 -13.51 -3.94
C HIS A 170 16.40 -14.82 -4.70
N LEU A 171 15.48 -14.81 -5.66
CA LEU A 171 15.17 -15.98 -6.50
C LEU A 171 16.35 -16.43 -7.37
N ILE A 172 17.19 -15.50 -7.84
CA ILE A 172 18.41 -15.81 -8.62
C ILE A 172 19.45 -16.53 -7.77
N ARG A 173 19.54 -16.21 -6.47
CA ARG A 173 20.50 -16.83 -5.56
C ARG A 173 20.07 -18.22 -5.08
N CYS A 174 18.80 -18.58 -5.23
CA CYS A 174 18.30 -19.89 -4.86
C CYS A 174 18.85 -20.95 -5.83
N LYS A 175 19.55 -21.96 -5.28
CA LYS A 175 20.13 -23.09 -6.03
C LYS A 175 19.30 -24.37 -5.91
N ASP A 176 18.02 -24.25 -5.58
CA ASP A 176 17.11 -25.37 -5.29
C ASP A 176 16.39 -25.93 -6.53
N GLY A 177 16.94 -25.70 -7.73
CA GLY A 177 16.42 -26.26 -8.99
C GLY A 177 15.08 -25.66 -9.46
N ARG A 178 14.66 -24.52 -8.90
CA ARG A 178 13.46 -23.81 -9.38
C ARG A 178 13.67 -23.29 -10.81
N TRP A 179 12.56 -23.10 -11.53
CA TRP A 179 12.53 -22.55 -12.88
C TRP A 179 13.33 -21.25 -13.08
N SER A 180 13.58 -20.46 -12.02
CA SER A 180 14.44 -19.28 -12.05
C SER A 180 15.88 -19.57 -12.47
N SER A 181 16.41 -20.77 -12.18
CA SER A 181 17.74 -21.18 -12.68
C SER A 181 17.75 -21.62 -14.14
N ALA A 182 16.58 -21.95 -14.70
CA ALA A 182 16.43 -22.40 -16.09
C ALA A 182 16.08 -21.24 -17.04
N ALA A 183 15.27 -20.27 -16.59
CA ALA A 183 14.81 -19.14 -17.41
C ALA A 183 15.88 -18.03 -17.63
N LEU A 184 17.00 -18.10 -16.92
CA LEU A 184 18.11 -17.13 -17.00
C LEU A 184 19.35 -17.71 -17.69
N ARG A 185 19.23 -18.86 -18.37
CA ARG A 185 20.26 -19.42 -19.25
C ARG A 185 20.02 -19.01 -20.69
#